data_AF-A0A537M4C1-F1
#
_entry.id   AF-A0A537M4C1-F1
#
_cell.length_a   1.000
_cell.length_b   1.000
_cell.length_c   1.000
_cell.angle_alpha   90.00
_cell.angle_beta   90.00
_cell.angle_gamma   90.00
#
_symmetry.space_group_name_H-M   'P 1'
#
loop_
_entity.id
_entity.type
_entity.pdbx_description
1 polymer ?
#
loop_
_entity_poly.entity_id
_entity_poly.type
_entity_poly.pdbx_seq_one_letter_code
_entity_poly.pdbx_strand_id
1 'polypeptide(L)'
;LPAAHDGGHFEGKTVQFSGMDDPKLADSVSAEGIARLREEASLAVAAYPSFDSDAYLNGDLTPVYFGSALKEFGVGELIAALGEHAPSPLPQPASPGPVDPDMEAVTGFIFKVQANMNPQHRDRVAFMRLCSGRFRRGMKLMQPSTGKAIAVHSPILFFAQNRELADEAFPGDIIGIPNHGTLRVGDTLTEDEAIRFTGLPNFAPEILRRVALVDPTKTKQLRKALDDMAEEGVTQVFYPSIGAQWIVGVVGQLQLEVLISRLEVEYKVDARFEASPWNAARWIAADDEKDLKAFIDTHPSAVARDRDDAPVFMAKDLWELNFHEGRNPKIRFTATKERH
;
A
#
# COMPACT_ATOMS: atom_id res chain seq x y z
N LEU A 1 19.25 -31.43 -15.67
CA LEU A 1 18.14 -32.40 -15.71
C LEU A 1 17.21 -32.08 -14.55
N PRO A 2 15.88 -32.11 -14.72
CA PRO A 2 14.97 -32.01 -13.57
C PRO A 2 15.26 -33.14 -12.57
N ALA A 3 15.02 -32.88 -11.29
CA ALA A 3 15.26 -33.83 -10.20
C ALA A 3 14.63 -35.20 -10.50
N ALA A 4 15.34 -36.27 -10.14
CA ALA A 4 14.84 -37.64 -10.27
C ALA A 4 13.73 -37.97 -9.26
N HIS A 5 13.49 -37.06 -8.30
CA HIS A 5 12.46 -37.16 -7.29
C HIS A 5 11.52 -35.95 -7.34
N ASP A 6 10.25 -36.17 -6.97
CA ASP A 6 9.11 -35.24 -6.92
C ASP A 6 9.30 -33.98 -6.05
N GLY A 7 10.53 -33.68 -5.60
CA GLY A 7 10.85 -32.61 -4.66
C GLY A 7 10.96 -31.21 -5.26
N GLY A 8 10.80 -31.03 -6.58
CA GLY A 8 10.79 -29.69 -7.21
C GLY A 8 12.15 -28.99 -7.29
N HIS A 9 13.09 -29.23 -6.39
CA HIS A 9 14.41 -28.60 -6.32
C HIS A 9 15.31 -28.84 -7.56
N PHE A 10 16.17 -27.88 -7.91
CA PHE A 10 17.20 -28.06 -8.93
C PHE A 10 18.36 -28.92 -8.38
N GLU A 11 18.42 -30.18 -8.79
CA GLU A 11 19.53 -31.11 -8.48
C GLU A 11 20.60 -31.14 -9.60
N GLY A 12 20.58 -30.15 -10.49
CA GLY A 12 21.51 -30.09 -11.61
C GLY A 12 22.92 -29.67 -11.19
N LYS A 13 23.92 -30.02 -12.01
CA LYS A 13 25.27 -29.47 -11.87
C LYS A 13 25.30 -28.06 -12.46
N THR A 14 25.67 -27.07 -11.66
CA THR A 14 25.99 -25.73 -12.15
C THR A 14 27.42 -25.72 -12.65
N VAL A 15 27.63 -25.31 -13.90
CA VAL A 15 28.94 -25.14 -14.50
C VAL A 15 29.04 -23.69 -14.95
N GLN A 16 30.09 -22.99 -14.52
CA GLN A 16 30.37 -21.65 -15.01
C GLN A 16 31.24 -21.71 -16.27
N PHE A 17 30.90 -20.86 -17.23
CA PHE A 17 31.60 -20.70 -18.50
C PHE A 17 32.09 -19.26 -18.65
N SER A 18 33.12 -19.04 -19.47
CA SER A 18 33.69 -17.70 -19.66
C SER A 18 32.85 -16.80 -20.59
N GLY A 19 31.85 -17.34 -21.27
CA GLY A 19 30.96 -16.60 -22.18
C GLY A 19 30.30 -17.49 -23.23
N MET A 20 29.54 -16.89 -24.16
CA MET A 20 28.82 -17.61 -25.23
C MET A 20 29.71 -18.31 -26.27
N ASP A 21 30.99 -17.93 -26.32
CA ASP A 21 31.99 -18.53 -27.20
C ASP A 21 32.91 -19.54 -26.50
N ASP A 22 32.66 -19.84 -25.22
CA ASP A 22 33.46 -20.82 -24.47
C ASP A 22 33.36 -22.21 -25.15
N PRO A 23 34.47 -22.80 -25.62
CA PRO A 23 34.46 -24.09 -26.29
C PRO A 23 33.94 -25.22 -25.40
N LYS A 24 34.02 -25.07 -24.06
CA LYS A 24 33.52 -26.06 -23.10
C LYS A 24 31.99 -26.16 -23.07
N LEU A 25 31.27 -25.21 -23.67
CA LEU A 25 29.82 -25.31 -23.82
C LEU A 25 29.40 -26.58 -24.56
N ALA A 26 30.22 -27.06 -25.51
CA ALA A 26 29.97 -28.28 -26.27
C ALA A 26 29.92 -29.55 -25.38
N ASP A 27 30.51 -29.51 -24.18
CA ASP A 27 30.48 -30.63 -23.24
C ASP A 27 29.15 -30.71 -22.49
N SER A 28 28.36 -29.62 -22.46
CA SER A 28 27.18 -29.47 -21.61
C SER A 28 25.89 -29.11 -22.36
N VAL A 29 25.99 -28.58 -23.58
CA VAL A 29 24.86 -28.07 -24.38
C VAL A 29 24.93 -28.63 -25.80
N SER A 30 23.79 -28.95 -26.41
CA SER A 30 23.74 -29.43 -27.80
C SER A 30 24.23 -28.38 -28.80
N ALA A 31 24.72 -28.82 -29.96
CA ALA A 31 25.19 -27.91 -31.02
C ALA A 31 24.10 -26.90 -31.45
N GLU A 32 22.83 -27.36 -31.54
CA GLU A 32 21.68 -26.50 -31.83
C GLU A 32 21.44 -25.49 -30.71
N GLY A 33 21.51 -25.91 -29.43
CA GLY A 33 21.36 -25.02 -28.28
C GLY A 33 22.46 -23.95 -28.22
N ILE A 34 23.69 -24.30 -28.57
CA ILE A 34 24.81 -23.34 -28.65
C ILE A 34 24.60 -22.35 -29.80
N ALA A 35 24.16 -22.82 -30.98
CA ALA A 35 23.87 -21.94 -32.10
C ALA A 35 22.78 -20.91 -31.74
N ARG A 36 21.70 -21.38 -31.12
CA ARG A 36 20.60 -20.53 -30.64
C ARG A 36 21.06 -19.55 -29.55
N LEU A 37 21.83 -20.02 -28.56
CA LEU A 37 22.40 -19.16 -27.51
C LEU A 37 23.22 -18.03 -28.11
N ARG A 38 24.10 -18.33 -29.07
CA ARG A 38 24.96 -17.32 -29.70
C ARG A 38 24.15 -16.30 -30.50
N GLU A 39 23.14 -16.75 -31.24
CA GLU A 39 22.26 -15.86 -31.99
C GLU A 39 21.47 -14.93 -31.06
N GLU A 40 20.73 -15.49 -30.11
CA GLU A 40 19.86 -14.72 -29.21
C GLU A 40 20.68 -13.81 -28.27
N ALA A 41 21.79 -14.30 -27.71
CA ALA A 41 22.65 -13.49 -26.83
C ALA A 41 23.35 -12.37 -27.58
N SER A 42 23.84 -12.62 -28.81
CA SER A 42 24.45 -11.55 -29.62
C SER A 42 23.45 -10.46 -29.97
N LEU A 43 22.20 -10.84 -30.29
CA LEU A 43 21.13 -9.87 -30.53
C LEU A 43 20.83 -9.06 -29.26
N ALA A 44 20.75 -9.71 -28.10
CA ALA A 44 20.51 -9.03 -26.83
C ALA A 44 21.62 -8.04 -26.48
N VAL A 45 22.90 -8.43 -26.63
CA VAL A 45 24.06 -7.56 -26.39
C VAL A 45 24.08 -6.37 -27.35
N ALA A 46 23.63 -6.55 -28.59
CA ALA A 46 23.58 -5.47 -29.57
C ALA A 46 22.38 -4.53 -29.40
N ALA A 47 21.24 -5.05 -28.92
CA ALA A 47 19.98 -4.31 -28.88
C ALA A 47 19.68 -3.64 -27.53
N TYR A 48 20.14 -4.21 -26.41
CA TYR A 48 19.84 -3.72 -25.07
C TYR A 48 21.02 -2.95 -24.45
N PRO A 49 20.73 -1.95 -23.59
CA PRO A 49 21.78 -1.26 -22.85
C PRO A 49 22.46 -2.22 -21.87
N SER A 50 23.73 -1.95 -21.57
CA SER A 50 24.40 -2.56 -20.43
C SER A 50 23.75 -2.10 -19.13
N PHE A 51 23.90 -2.88 -18.06
CA PHE A 51 23.43 -2.49 -16.74
C PHE A 51 24.10 -1.19 -16.29
N ASP A 52 23.29 -0.26 -15.81
CA ASP A 52 23.72 1.02 -15.27
C ASP A 52 23.04 1.22 -13.91
N SER A 53 23.86 1.41 -12.87
CA SER A 53 23.37 1.47 -11.48
C SER A 53 22.54 2.73 -11.23
N ASP A 54 22.90 3.86 -11.83
CA ASP A 54 22.20 5.12 -11.60
C ASP A 54 20.83 5.10 -12.29
N ALA A 55 20.76 4.60 -13.53
CA ALA A 55 19.50 4.39 -14.24
C ALA A 55 18.60 3.37 -13.51
N TYR A 56 19.17 2.32 -12.92
CA TYR A 56 18.42 1.36 -12.10
C TYR A 56 17.82 2.03 -10.86
N LEU A 57 18.61 2.78 -10.11
CA LEU A 57 18.16 3.46 -8.89
C LEU A 57 17.14 4.57 -9.16
N ASN A 58 17.18 5.19 -10.34
CA ASN A 58 16.18 6.15 -10.80
C ASN A 58 14.90 5.50 -11.37
N GLY A 59 14.88 4.18 -11.55
CA GLY A 59 13.74 3.45 -12.12
C GLY A 59 13.64 3.49 -13.64
N ASP A 60 14.67 3.96 -14.33
CA ASP A 60 14.74 4.05 -15.80
C ASP A 60 15.23 2.73 -16.45
N LEU A 61 15.87 1.86 -15.67
CA LEU A 61 16.42 0.58 -16.11
C LEU A 61 16.01 -0.56 -15.16
N THR A 62 15.69 -1.73 -15.72
CA THR A 62 15.40 -2.93 -14.95
C THR A 62 16.31 -4.10 -15.37
N PRO A 63 17.17 -4.63 -14.48
CA PRO A 63 17.97 -5.81 -14.79
C PRO A 63 17.07 -7.04 -14.86
N VAL A 64 17.19 -7.82 -15.95
CA VAL A 64 16.33 -8.99 -16.20
C VAL A 64 17.11 -10.27 -15.92
N TYR A 65 16.57 -11.11 -15.04
CA TYR A 65 17.10 -12.43 -14.70
C TYR A 65 16.15 -13.52 -15.23
N PHE A 66 16.72 -14.58 -15.79
CA PHE A 66 15.96 -15.73 -16.30
C PHE A 66 16.13 -16.93 -15.37
N GLY A 67 15.04 -17.62 -15.08
CA GLY A 67 15.07 -18.75 -14.16
C GLY A 67 13.72 -19.48 -14.09
N SER A 68 13.63 -20.41 -13.15
CA SER A 68 12.38 -21.09 -12.81
C SER A 68 12.28 -21.20 -11.30
N ALA A 69 11.40 -20.41 -10.69
CA ALA A 69 11.17 -20.44 -9.24
C ALA A 69 10.67 -21.82 -8.78
N LEU A 70 9.79 -22.47 -9.57
CA LEU A 70 9.32 -23.83 -9.29
C LEU A 70 10.44 -24.87 -9.26
N LYS A 71 11.52 -24.62 -10.02
CA LYS A 71 12.71 -25.45 -10.04
C LYS A 71 13.83 -24.90 -9.17
N GLU A 72 13.64 -23.78 -8.47
CA GLU A 72 14.70 -23.09 -7.74
C GLU A 72 15.96 -22.77 -8.57
N PHE A 73 15.79 -22.56 -9.87
CA PHE A 73 16.88 -22.24 -10.79
C PHE A 73 16.88 -20.74 -11.09
N GLY A 74 18.03 -20.06 -10.97
CA GLY A 74 18.15 -18.61 -11.18
C GLY A 74 17.72 -17.74 -9.98
N VAL A 75 17.16 -18.35 -8.93
CA VAL A 75 16.68 -17.63 -7.73
C VAL A 75 17.85 -17.11 -6.90
N GLY A 76 18.92 -17.88 -6.79
CA GLY A 76 20.12 -17.48 -6.05
C GLY A 76 20.80 -16.26 -6.68
N GLU A 77 20.92 -16.25 -8.01
CA GLU A 77 21.47 -15.13 -8.77
C GLU A 77 20.62 -13.87 -8.61
N LEU A 78 19.29 -14.01 -8.64
CA LEU A 78 18.37 -12.88 -8.39
C LEU A 78 18.54 -12.33 -6.96
N ILE A 79 18.62 -13.19 -5.94
CA ILE A 79 18.80 -12.76 -4.54
C ILE A 79 20.17 -12.08 -4.36
N ALA A 80 21.23 -12.63 -4.96
CA ALA A 80 22.56 -12.03 -4.92
C ALA A 80 22.56 -10.64 -5.55
N ALA A 81 21.93 -10.49 -6.73
CA ALA A 81 21.79 -9.21 -7.40
C ALA A 81 21.00 -8.19 -6.58
N LEU A 82 19.94 -8.61 -5.89
CA LEU A 82 19.21 -7.74 -4.97
C LEU A 82 20.12 -7.27 -3.82
N GLY A 83 20.94 -8.17 -3.25
CA GLY A 83 21.89 -7.82 -2.20
C GLY A 83 22.99 -6.86 -2.67
N GLU A 84 23.37 -6.92 -3.94
CA GLU A 84 24.44 -6.07 -4.51
C GLU A 84 23.94 -4.71 -4.98
N HIS A 85 22.75 -4.66 -5.61
CA HIS A 85 22.29 -3.47 -6.33
C HIS A 85 21.12 -2.74 -5.66
N ALA A 86 20.29 -3.41 -4.86
CA ALA A 86 19.12 -2.75 -4.27
C ALA A 86 19.54 -1.66 -3.26
N PRO A 87 18.81 -0.52 -3.21
CA PRO A 87 19.17 0.56 -2.32
C PRO A 87 18.98 0.18 -0.85
N SER A 88 19.86 0.70 0.00
CA SER A 88 19.65 0.77 1.44
C SER A 88 18.44 1.67 1.77
N PRO A 89 17.98 1.74 3.03
CA PRO A 89 16.95 2.71 3.43
C PRO A 89 17.29 4.11 2.90
N LEU A 90 16.31 4.74 2.23
CA LEU A 90 16.46 6.06 1.62
C LEU A 90 15.75 7.13 2.46
N PRO A 91 16.16 8.41 2.36
CA PRO A 91 15.45 9.51 2.98
C PRO A 91 13.95 9.50 2.62
N GLN A 92 13.11 9.72 3.63
CA GLN A 92 11.66 9.64 3.48
C GLN A 92 11.04 11.05 3.48
N PRO A 93 10.06 11.32 2.60
CA PRO A 93 9.43 12.64 2.51
C PRO A 93 8.66 12.96 3.79
N ALA A 94 8.95 14.13 4.35
CA ALA A 94 8.32 14.61 5.56
C ALA A 94 8.31 16.16 5.58
N SER A 95 7.53 16.71 6.51
CA SER A 95 7.51 18.13 6.86
C SER A 95 8.23 18.32 8.21
N PRO A 96 9.07 19.36 8.38
CA PRO A 96 9.37 20.44 7.41
C PRO A 96 10.39 20.06 6.31
N GLY A 97 11.01 18.89 6.39
CA GLY A 97 11.95 18.40 5.39
C GLY A 97 12.07 16.87 5.46
N PRO A 98 12.75 16.25 4.47
CA PRO A 98 12.92 14.80 4.45
C PRO A 98 13.69 14.30 5.68
N VAL A 99 13.32 13.12 6.14
CA VAL A 99 14.01 12.44 7.24
C VAL A 99 15.08 11.53 6.69
N ASP A 100 16.32 11.77 7.11
CA ASP A 100 17.48 10.94 6.76
C ASP A 100 17.52 9.68 7.64
N PRO A 101 17.77 8.48 7.08
CA PRO A 101 17.87 7.25 7.86
C PRO A 101 18.97 7.27 8.93
N ASP A 102 20.01 8.08 8.76
CA ASP A 102 21.13 8.17 9.69
C ASP A 102 20.83 9.04 10.93
N MET A 103 19.65 9.68 11.00
CA MET A 103 19.25 10.43 12.20
C MET A 103 19.17 9.52 13.43
N GLU A 104 19.66 10.00 14.58
CA GLU A 104 19.65 9.24 15.83
C GLU A 104 18.22 9.03 16.39
N ALA A 105 17.35 10.04 16.23
CA ALA A 105 15.99 10.01 16.73
C ALA A 105 15.14 8.99 15.96
N VAL A 106 14.33 8.23 16.68
CA VAL A 106 13.38 7.28 16.11
C VAL A 106 12.27 8.03 15.40
N THR A 107 12.08 7.69 14.13
CA THR A 107 10.97 8.17 13.32
C THR A 107 10.41 7.04 12.48
N GLY A 108 9.10 7.06 12.23
CA GLY A 108 8.51 6.22 11.22
C GLY A 108 7.04 6.53 11.02
N PHE A 109 6.44 5.85 10.05
CA PHE A 109 5.04 6.04 9.71
C PHE A 109 4.30 4.73 9.55
N ILE A 110 3.01 4.76 9.85
CA ILE A 110 2.11 3.64 9.64
C ILE A 110 1.71 3.60 8.16
N PHE A 111 2.10 2.57 7.44
CA PHE A 111 1.75 2.42 6.01
C PHE A 111 0.63 1.41 5.78
N LYS A 112 0.36 0.54 6.76
CA LYS A 112 -0.69 -0.47 6.69
C LYS A 112 -1.28 -0.70 8.08
N VAL A 113 -2.59 -0.87 8.15
CA VAL A 113 -3.28 -1.40 9.32
C VAL A 113 -3.99 -2.67 8.87
N GLN A 114 -3.97 -3.71 9.70
CA GLN A 114 -4.70 -4.94 9.45
C GLN A 114 -5.51 -5.26 10.70
N ALA A 115 -6.83 -5.35 10.58
CA ALA A 115 -7.68 -5.81 11.66
C ALA A 115 -7.93 -7.31 11.54
N ASN A 116 -8.39 -7.88 12.64
CA ASN A 116 -8.91 -9.25 12.72
C ASN A 116 -7.91 -10.33 12.29
N MET A 117 -6.62 -10.14 12.59
CA MET A 117 -5.59 -11.15 12.32
C MET A 117 -5.81 -12.45 13.11
N ASN A 118 -6.47 -12.36 14.27
CA ASN A 118 -6.92 -13.50 15.05
C ASN A 118 -8.45 -13.38 15.24
N PRO A 119 -9.25 -14.31 14.66
CA PRO A 119 -10.70 -14.29 14.78
C PRO A 119 -11.23 -14.30 16.22
N GLN A 120 -10.46 -14.85 17.18
CA GLN A 120 -10.87 -14.99 18.57
C GLN A 120 -10.68 -13.70 19.38
N HIS A 121 -9.63 -12.93 19.08
CA HIS A 121 -9.26 -11.74 19.84
C HIS A 121 -9.55 -10.43 19.10
N ARG A 122 -9.88 -10.50 17.80
CA ARG A 122 -10.05 -9.34 16.91
C ARG A 122 -8.87 -8.38 16.99
N ASP A 123 -7.67 -8.95 17.04
CA ASP A 123 -6.43 -8.17 17.14
C ASP A 123 -6.23 -7.35 15.87
N ARG A 124 -5.86 -6.09 16.07
CA ARG A 124 -5.47 -5.16 15.01
C ARG A 124 -4.01 -4.79 15.18
N VAL A 125 -3.28 -4.79 14.07
CA VAL A 125 -1.86 -4.45 14.04
C VAL A 125 -1.66 -3.32 13.04
N ALA A 126 -0.99 -2.26 13.50
CA ALA A 126 -0.49 -1.19 12.65
C ALA A 126 0.97 -1.50 12.28
N PHE A 127 1.26 -1.55 10.99
CA PHE A 127 2.60 -1.78 10.46
C PHE A 127 3.27 -0.43 10.26
N MET A 128 4.30 -0.19 11.05
CA MET A 128 5.15 0.98 10.97
C MET A 128 6.40 0.64 10.16
N ARG A 129 6.72 1.46 9.15
CA ARG A 129 8.06 1.49 8.55
C ARG A 129 8.93 2.36 9.44
N LEU A 130 10.03 1.80 9.94
CA LEU A 130 11.03 2.57 10.65
C LEU A 130 11.90 3.32 9.64
N CYS A 131 12.01 4.63 9.81
CA CYS A 131 12.64 5.54 8.85
C CYS A 131 13.99 6.05 9.32
N SER A 132 14.17 6.27 10.63
CA SER A 132 15.45 6.66 11.23
C SER A 132 15.55 6.17 12.67
N GLY A 133 16.76 6.25 13.24
CA GLY A 133 17.05 5.97 14.64
C GLY A 133 17.05 4.48 15.00
N ARG A 134 17.23 4.20 16.29
CA ARG A 134 17.23 2.83 16.84
C ARG A 134 16.05 2.64 17.76
N PHE A 135 15.03 1.95 17.27
CA PHE A 135 13.87 1.60 18.06
C PHE A 135 14.25 0.57 19.14
N ARG A 136 13.70 0.74 20.35
CA ARG A 136 13.81 -0.21 21.46
C ARG A 136 12.43 -0.49 22.05
N ARG A 137 12.20 -1.73 22.44
CA ARG A 137 10.95 -2.14 23.09
C ARG A 137 10.65 -1.29 24.32
N GLY A 138 9.40 -0.86 24.44
CA GLY A 138 8.91 -0.03 25.55
C GLY A 138 9.19 1.47 25.39
N MET A 139 9.84 1.90 24.30
CA MET A 139 9.97 3.32 24.00
C MET A 139 8.60 4.00 23.88
N LYS A 140 8.56 5.26 24.31
CA LYS A 140 7.40 6.14 24.13
C LYS A 140 7.64 7.00 22.91
N LEU A 141 6.83 6.82 21.88
CA LEU A 141 6.86 7.62 20.66
C LEU A 141 5.66 8.56 20.67
N MET A 142 5.87 9.80 20.26
CA MET A 142 4.79 10.74 20.07
C MET A 142 4.02 10.40 18.81
N GLN A 143 2.69 10.54 18.85
CA GLN A 143 1.81 10.64 17.70
C GLN A 143 1.48 12.13 17.45
N PRO A 144 2.37 12.86 16.77
CA PRO A 144 2.06 14.01 15.95
C PRO A 144 0.60 14.51 15.75
N SER A 145 -0.26 13.68 15.13
CA SER A 145 -1.63 14.04 14.73
C SER A 145 -2.56 14.22 15.92
N THR A 146 -2.30 13.52 17.03
CA THR A 146 -3.14 13.55 18.24
C THR A 146 -2.47 14.26 19.42
N GLY A 147 -1.16 14.52 19.34
CA GLY A 147 -0.35 15.06 20.43
C GLY A 147 -0.18 14.08 21.60
N LYS A 148 -0.42 12.78 21.39
CA LYS A 148 -0.36 11.76 22.45
C LYS A 148 0.86 10.87 22.30
N ALA A 149 1.53 10.60 23.42
CA ALA A 149 2.59 9.61 23.46
C ALA A 149 2.03 8.18 23.56
N ILE A 150 2.59 7.27 22.78
CA ILE A 150 2.25 5.84 22.74
C ILE A 150 3.46 5.04 23.17
N ALA A 151 3.30 4.20 24.19
CA ALA A 151 4.33 3.27 24.63
C ALA A 151 4.26 1.97 23.82
N VAL A 152 5.33 1.61 23.13
CA VAL A 152 5.36 0.44 22.23
C VAL A 152 5.95 -0.77 22.97
N HIS A 153 5.12 -1.44 23.79
CA HIS A 153 5.57 -2.54 24.67
C HIS A 153 5.70 -3.90 23.99
N SER A 154 4.87 -4.16 22.97
CA SER A 154 4.81 -5.47 22.29
C SER A 154 4.99 -5.33 20.78
N PRO A 155 6.13 -4.78 20.31
CA PRO A 155 6.43 -4.70 18.89
C PRO A 155 6.65 -6.10 18.32
N ILE A 156 6.00 -6.38 17.20
CA ILE A 156 6.09 -7.64 16.48
C ILE A 156 7.01 -7.41 15.27
N LEU A 157 8.13 -8.12 15.20
CA LEU A 157 8.89 -8.23 13.95
C LEU A 157 8.36 -9.42 13.15
N PHE A 158 8.27 -9.24 11.83
CA PHE A 158 7.78 -10.26 10.92
C PHE A 158 8.98 -10.91 10.23
N PHE A 159 9.43 -12.05 10.77
CA PHE A 159 10.48 -12.86 10.15
C PHE A 159 9.84 -14.11 9.51
N ALA A 160 9.67 -14.06 8.19
CA ALA A 160 9.00 -15.10 7.42
C ALA A 160 7.61 -15.47 7.99
N GLN A 161 7.43 -16.70 8.49
CA GLN A 161 6.17 -17.17 9.08
C GLN A 161 6.07 -16.93 10.59
N ASN A 162 7.18 -16.53 11.24
CA ASN A 162 7.26 -16.38 12.69
C ASN A 162 7.02 -14.93 13.10
N ARG A 163 6.33 -14.79 14.23
CA ARG A 163 6.17 -13.52 14.95
C ARG A 163 7.07 -13.56 16.15
N GLU A 164 8.09 -12.72 16.16
CA GLU A 164 8.98 -12.58 17.30
C GLU A 164 8.82 -11.21 17.92
N LEU A 165 8.94 -11.15 19.24
CA LEU A 165 8.99 -9.87 19.93
C LEU A 165 10.33 -9.23 19.62
N ALA A 166 10.27 -8.02 19.08
CA ALA A 166 11.44 -7.24 18.77
C ALA A 166 11.97 -6.57 20.04
N ASP A 167 13.23 -6.80 20.40
CA ASP A 167 13.89 -5.97 21.40
C ASP A 167 14.41 -4.66 20.79
N GLU A 168 14.83 -4.69 19.52
CA GLU A 168 15.28 -3.54 18.74
C GLU A 168 14.95 -3.64 17.25
N ALA A 169 14.96 -2.50 16.55
CA ALA A 169 14.78 -2.41 15.10
C ALA A 169 15.54 -1.20 14.53
N PHE A 170 15.87 -1.25 13.24
CA PHE A 170 16.68 -0.27 12.50
C PHE A 170 15.95 0.31 11.28
N PRO A 171 16.40 1.44 10.72
CA PRO A 171 15.80 2.02 9.52
C PRO A 171 15.71 0.96 8.42
N GLY A 172 14.55 0.83 7.79
CA GLY A 172 14.28 -0.29 6.89
C GLY A 172 13.34 -1.34 7.45
N ASP A 173 13.38 -1.57 8.76
CA ASP A 173 12.55 -2.60 9.39
C ASP A 173 11.07 -2.22 9.41
N ILE A 174 10.23 -3.25 9.39
CA ILE A 174 8.79 -3.13 9.56
C ILE A 174 8.39 -3.68 10.93
N ILE A 175 7.89 -2.81 11.81
CA ILE A 175 7.42 -3.20 13.13
C ILE A 175 5.89 -3.21 13.18
N GLY A 176 5.32 -4.28 13.71
CA GLY A 176 3.90 -4.41 13.99
C GLY A 176 3.58 -3.92 15.40
N ILE A 177 2.72 -2.92 15.50
CA ILE A 177 2.28 -2.34 16.77
C ILE A 177 0.82 -2.78 17.01
N PRO A 178 0.52 -3.50 18.10
CA PRO A 178 -0.84 -3.77 18.51
C PRO A 178 -1.63 -2.47 18.64
N ASN A 179 -2.77 -2.40 17.97
CA ASN A 179 -3.51 -1.16 17.78
C ASN A 179 -4.97 -1.37 18.19
N HIS A 180 -5.48 -0.51 19.06
CA HIS A 180 -6.88 -0.53 19.50
C HIS A 180 -7.71 0.59 18.84
N GLY A 181 -7.36 0.98 17.61
CA GLY A 181 -8.00 2.05 16.83
C GLY A 181 -7.39 3.43 17.03
N THR A 182 -6.23 3.50 17.69
CA THR A 182 -5.47 4.73 17.94
C THR A 182 -4.57 5.13 16.78
N LEU A 183 -4.02 4.14 16.07
CA LEU A 183 -3.11 4.31 14.94
C LEU A 183 -3.85 4.06 13.63
N ARG A 184 -3.58 4.88 12.63
CA ARG A 184 -4.15 4.83 11.28
C ARG A 184 -3.02 4.89 10.26
N VAL A 185 -3.28 4.39 9.05
CA VAL A 185 -2.36 4.59 7.92
C VAL A 185 -2.15 6.09 7.68
N GLY A 186 -0.89 6.51 7.56
CA GLY A 186 -0.48 7.91 7.48
C GLY A 186 0.06 8.46 8.81
N ASP A 187 -0.28 7.86 9.96
CA ASP A 187 0.21 8.35 11.24
C ASP A 187 1.73 8.28 11.32
N THR A 188 2.33 9.36 11.84
CA THR A 188 3.75 9.42 12.20
C THR A 188 3.93 9.04 13.66
N LEU A 189 4.96 8.24 13.95
CA LEU A 189 5.44 7.96 15.31
C LEU A 189 6.90 8.38 15.41
N THR A 190 7.21 9.24 16.37
CA THR A 190 8.52 9.90 16.42
C THR A 190 8.88 10.37 17.83
N GLU A 191 10.17 10.56 18.09
CA GLU A 191 10.68 11.28 19.27
C GLU A 191 10.63 12.81 19.10
N ASP A 192 10.47 13.33 17.88
CA ASP A 192 10.40 14.76 17.57
C ASP A 192 9.00 15.17 17.09
N GLU A 193 8.31 15.96 17.90
CA GLU A 193 6.93 16.39 17.62
C GLU A 193 6.76 17.26 16.37
N ALA A 194 7.85 17.78 15.77
CA ALA A 194 7.78 18.57 14.54
C ALA A 194 7.64 17.71 13.28
N ILE A 195 8.04 16.44 13.33
CA ILE A 195 8.12 15.58 12.14
C ILE A 195 6.75 15.03 11.75
N ARG A 196 6.39 15.17 10.47
CA ARG A 196 5.20 14.56 9.85
C ARG A 196 5.60 13.93 8.53
N PHE A 197 5.47 12.61 8.36
CA PHE A 197 5.66 11.98 7.06
C PHE A 197 4.54 12.36 6.09
N THR A 198 4.89 12.52 4.81
CA THR A 198 3.96 12.89 3.72
C THR A 198 4.00 11.83 2.61
N GLY A 199 3.16 11.97 1.58
CA GLY A 199 3.18 11.06 0.42
C GLY A 199 2.36 9.77 0.56
N LEU A 200 1.48 9.69 1.58
CA LEU A 200 0.48 8.61 1.72
C LEU A 200 -0.95 9.12 1.50
N PRO A 201 -1.34 9.52 0.27
CA PRO A 201 -2.67 10.05 0.02
C PRO A 201 -3.74 8.94 -0.05
N ASN A 202 -4.97 9.31 0.28
CA ASN A 202 -6.15 8.67 -0.26
C ASN A 202 -6.35 9.08 -1.71
N PHE A 203 -6.74 8.14 -2.57
CA PHE A 203 -7.05 8.38 -3.98
C PHE A 203 -8.55 8.32 -4.21
N ALA A 204 -9.10 9.21 -5.01
CA ALA A 204 -10.51 9.16 -5.37
C ALA A 204 -10.81 7.78 -6.00
N PRO A 205 -11.90 7.12 -5.58
CA PRO A 205 -12.25 5.78 -6.07
C PRO A 205 -12.64 5.83 -7.54
N GLU A 206 -12.40 4.72 -8.25
CA GLU A 206 -12.83 4.53 -9.63
C GLU A 206 -14.23 3.91 -9.72
N ILE A 207 -14.60 3.10 -8.71
CA ILE A 207 -15.87 2.40 -8.67
C ILE A 207 -16.60 2.78 -7.38
N LEU A 208 -17.81 3.32 -7.54
CA LEU A 208 -18.72 3.62 -6.45
C LEU A 208 -19.87 2.63 -6.43
N ARG A 209 -20.19 2.10 -5.25
CA ARG A 209 -21.35 1.22 -5.03
C ARG A 209 -22.11 1.63 -3.79
N ARG A 210 -23.42 1.50 -3.86
CA ARG A 210 -24.29 1.70 -2.71
C ARG A 210 -24.38 0.42 -1.90
N VAL A 211 -24.21 0.51 -0.59
CA VAL A 211 -24.35 -0.63 0.32
C VAL A 211 -25.80 -0.76 0.74
N ALA A 212 -26.40 -1.91 0.45
CA ALA A 212 -27.74 -2.26 0.89
C ALA A 212 -27.67 -3.41 1.89
N LEU A 213 -28.14 -3.19 3.12
CA LEU A 213 -28.27 -4.26 4.11
C LEU A 213 -29.46 -5.15 3.79
N VAL A 214 -29.27 -6.46 4.00
CA VAL A 214 -30.38 -7.41 3.97
C VAL A 214 -31.19 -7.32 5.27
N ASP A 215 -30.51 -7.19 6.42
CA ASP A 215 -31.12 -7.04 7.74
C ASP A 215 -30.91 -5.62 8.30
N PRO A 216 -31.93 -4.74 8.29
CA PRO A 216 -31.79 -3.35 8.76
C PRO A 216 -31.32 -3.20 10.21
N THR A 217 -31.50 -4.23 11.06
CA THR A 217 -31.11 -4.17 12.47
C THR A 217 -29.59 -4.14 12.67
N LYS A 218 -28.82 -4.59 11.66
CA LYS A 218 -27.35 -4.66 11.70
C LYS A 218 -26.63 -3.38 11.25
N THR A 219 -27.34 -2.26 11.10
CA THR A 219 -26.77 -0.98 10.63
C THR A 219 -25.54 -0.56 11.44
N LYS A 220 -25.57 -0.66 12.79
CA LYS A 220 -24.40 -0.32 13.63
C LYS A 220 -23.20 -1.22 13.37
N GLN A 221 -23.45 -2.50 13.10
CA GLN A 221 -22.40 -3.49 12.82
C GLN A 221 -21.79 -3.27 11.43
N LEU A 222 -22.62 -2.94 10.43
CA LEU A 222 -22.13 -2.50 9.12
C LEU A 222 -21.22 -1.28 9.28
N ARG A 223 -21.64 -0.27 10.05
CA ARG A 223 -20.84 0.96 10.21
C ARG A 223 -19.45 0.63 10.69
N LYS A 224 -19.38 -0.12 11.79
CA LYS A 224 -18.11 -0.57 12.36
C LYS A 224 -17.27 -1.35 11.34
N ALA A 225 -17.88 -2.26 10.60
CA ALA A 225 -17.16 -3.07 9.62
C ALA A 225 -16.58 -2.24 8.46
N LEU A 226 -17.37 -1.32 7.91
CA LEU A 226 -16.93 -0.43 6.85
C LEU A 226 -15.87 0.55 7.34
N ASP A 227 -16.03 1.09 8.55
CA ASP A 227 -15.04 1.95 9.17
C ASP A 227 -13.71 1.20 9.34
N ASP A 228 -13.74 -0.01 9.90
CA ASP A 228 -12.57 -0.86 10.12
C ASP A 228 -11.85 -1.16 8.79
N MET A 229 -12.59 -1.57 7.74
CA MET A 229 -12.02 -1.87 6.43
C MET A 229 -11.53 -0.62 5.67
N ALA A 230 -12.13 0.54 5.91
CA ALA A 230 -11.63 1.80 5.38
C ALA A 230 -10.31 2.21 6.04
N GLU A 231 -10.15 1.94 7.33
CA GLU A 231 -8.90 2.17 8.05
C GLU A 231 -7.74 1.33 7.51
N GLU A 232 -8.02 0.08 7.17
CA GLU A 232 -7.07 -0.81 6.51
C GLU A 232 -6.73 -0.38 5.08
N GLY A 233 -7.50 0.54 4.49
CA GLY A 233 -7.34 0.99 3.12
C GLY A 233 -7.95 0.06 2.06
N VAL A 234 -8.82 -0.88 2.46
CA VAL A 234 -9.51 -1.79 1.51
C VAL A 234 -10.54 -1.04 0.67
N THR A 235 -11.20 -0.04 1.26
CA THR A 235 -12.24 0.76 0.62
C THR A 235 -12.25 2.17 1.18
N GLN A 236 -12.91 3.09 0.51
CA GLN A 236 -13.34 4.36 1.10
C GLN A 236 -14.84 4.30 1.37
N VAL A 237 -15.27 4.99 2.42
CA VAL A 237 -16.69 5.02 2.81
C VAL A 237 -17.13 6.47 2.80
N PHE A 238 -18.24 6.72 2.12
CA PHE A 238 -18.88 8.02 2.04
C PHE A 238 -20.29 7.95 2.62
N TYR A 239 -20.62 8.97 3.40
CA TYR A 239 -21.91 9.16 4.04
C TYR A 239 -22.60 10.34 3.35
N PRO A 240 -23.53 10.10 2.40
CA PRO A 240 -24.29 11.15 1.76
C PRO A 240 -25.03 12.03 2.79
N SER A 241 -25.09 13.33 2.54
CA SER A 241 -25.83 14.26 3.42
C SER A 241 -27.34 14.01 3.37
N ILE A 242 -27.82 13.44 2.27
CA ILE A 242 -29.22 13.06 2.04
C ILE A 242 -29.31 11.56 1.78
N GLY A 243 -30.18 10.90 2.54
CA GLY A 243 -30.43 9.45 2.43
C GLY A 243 -29.73 8.66 3.54
N ALA A 244 -30.15 7.40 3.70
CA ALA A 244 -29.65 6.52 4.76
C ALA A 244 -28.60 5.51 4.29
N GLN A 245 -28.43 5.37 2.97
CA GLN A 245 -27.57 4.35 2.37
C GLN A 245 -26.17 4.92 2.13
N TRP A 246 -25.15 4.18 2.58
CA TRP A 246 -23.76 4.57 2.44
C TRP A 246 -23.20 4.13 1.09
N ILE A 247 -22.18 4.84 0.64
CA ILE A 247 -21.47 4.55 -0.59
C ILE A 247 -20.08 4.05 -0.24
N VAL A 248 -19.67 2.95 -0.86
CA VAL A 248 -18.30 2.47 -0.83
C VAL A 248 -17.61 2.80 -2.13
N GLY A 249 -16.37 3.25 -2.02
CA GLY A 249 -15.47 3.54 -3.13
C GLY A 249 -14.32 2.56 -3.14
N VAL A 250 -14.00 2.03 -4.32
CA VAL A 250 -12.83 1.18 -4.53
C VAL A 250 -12.11 1.57 -5.82
N VAL A 251 -10.86 1.16 -5.95
CA VAL A 251 -10.07 1.32 -7.18
C VAL A 251 -10.37 0.17 -8.13
N GLY A 252 -10.54 -1.06 -7.63
CA GLY A 252 -10.76 -2.24 -8.46
C GLY A 252 -11.95 -3.10 -8.03
N GLN A 253 -12.57 -3.79 -8.99
CA GLN A 253 -13.73 -4.66 -8.77
C GLN A 253 -13.47 -5.75 -7.70
N LEU A 254 -12.27 -6.33 -7.68
CA LEU A 254 -11.88 -7.36 -6.70
C LEU A 254 -12.02 -6.87 -5.25
N GLN A 255 -11.83 -5.58 -5.00
CA GLN A 255 -11.98 -5.01 -3.65
C GLN A 255 -13.44 -5.09 -3.18
N LEU A 256 -14.43 -4.99 -4.07
CA LEU A 256 -15.85 -5.20 -3.70
C LEU A 256 -16.09 -6.67 -3.30
N GLU A 257 -15.53 -7.62 -4.04
CA GLU A 257 -15.67 -9.05 -3.74
C GLU A 257 -15.03 -9.41 -2.38
N VAL A 258 -13.85 -8.84 -2.10
CA VAL A 258 -13.21 -8.94 -0.79
C VAL A 258 -14.07 -8.27 0.28
N LEU A 259 -14.59 -7.07 0.03
CA LEU A 259 -15.39 -6.32 0.99
C LEU A 259 -16.65 -7.09 1.41
N ILE A 260 -17.38 -7.66 0.45
CA ILE A 260 -18.59 -8.43 0.77
C ILE A 260 -18.29 -9.72 1.51
N SER A 261 -17.25 -10.45 1.09
CA SER A 261 -16.84 -11.68 1.78
C SER A 261 -16.43 -11.40 3.24
N ARG A 262 -15.68 -10.32 3.48
CA ARG A 262 -15.27 -9.93 4.84
C ARG A 262 -16.45 -9.49 5.71
N LEU A 263 -17.40 -8.74 5.16
CA LEU A 263 -18.64 -8.37 5.88
C LEU A 263 -19.37 -9.61 6.40
N GLU A 264 -19.51 -10.62 5.56
CA GLU A 264 -20.17 -11.87 5.93
C GLU A 264 -19.33 -12.70 6.91
N VAL A 265 -18.07 -12.96 6.60
CA VAL A 265 -17.22 -13.89 7.36
C VAL A 265 -16.83 -13.31 8.72
N GLU A 266 -16.33 -12.08 8.73
CA GLU A 266 -15.73 -11.45 9.91
C GLU A 266 -16.76 -10.73 10.78
N TYR A 267 -17.72 -10.05 10.14
CA TYR A 267 -18.70 -9.22 10.83
C TYR A 267 -20.08 -9.83 10.89
N LYS A 268 -20.35 -10.97 10.22
CA LYS A 268 -21.70 -11.59 10.17
C LYS A 268 -22.77 -10.60 9.68
N VAL A 269 -22.39 -9.71 8.78
CA VAL A 269 -23.27 -8.73 8.13
C VAL A 269 -23.54 -9.20 6.71
N ASP A 270 -24.81 -9.46 6.42
CA ASP A 270 -25.26 -9.74 5.06
C ASP A 270 -25.66 -8.43 4.38
N ALA A 271 -24.95 -8.10 3.31
CA ALA A 271 -25.12 -6.89 2.53
C ALA A 271 -25.03 -7.22 1.04
N ARG A 272 -25.45 -6.28 0.21
CA ARG A 272 -25.26 -6.34 -1.24
C ARG A 272 -24.85 -4.97 -1.76
N PHE A 273 -24.18 -4.97 -2.90
CA PHE A 273 -23.85 -3.75 -3.61
C PHE A 273 -24.87 -3.47 -4.70
N GLU A 274 -25.37 -2.25 -4.72
CA GLU A 274 -26.25 -1.72 -5.75
C GLU A 274 -25.51 -0.63 -6.54
N ALA A 275 -26.01 -0.31 -7.73
CA ALA A 275 -25.49 0.79 -8.52
C ALA A 275 -25.54 2.09 -7.69
N SER A 276 -24.40 2.78 -7.63
CA SER A 276 -24.34 4.13 -7.06
C SER A 276 -25.04 5.10 -8.02
N PRO A 277 -25.75 6.13 -7.52
CA PRO A 277 -26.23 7.22 -8.36
C PRO A 277 -25.10 8.15 -8.85
N TRP A 278 -23.88 7.94 -8.35
CA TRP A 278 -22.66 8.70 -8.69
C TRP A 278 -21.57 7.78 -9.24
N ASN A 279 -20.81 8.28 -10.21
CA ASN A 279 -19.67 7.58 -10.81
C ASN A 279 -18.33 8.28 -10.54
N ALA A 280 -18.32 9.49 -10.00
CA ALA A 280 -17.11 10.20 -9.63
C ALA A 280 -17.23 10.83 -8.24
N ALA A 281 -16.12 10.88 -7.50
CA ALA A 281 -16.01 11.52 -6.19
C ALA A 281 -14.74 12.38 -6.15
N ARG A 282 -14.83 13.59 -5.58
CA ARG A 282 -13.67 14.47 -5.33
C ARG A 282 -13.80 15.12 -3.97
N TRP A 283 -12.70 15.16 -3.21
CA TRP A 283 -12.66 15.99 -2.01
C TRP A 283 -12.73 17.46 -2.41
N ILE A 284 -13.57 18.22 -1.71
CA ILE A 284 -13.74 19.65 -1.95
C ILE A 284 -13.15 20.48 -0.81
N ALA A 285 -12.44 21.54 -1.16
CA ALA A 285 -11.88 22.49 -0.20
C ALA A 285 -11.96 23.91 -0.76
N ALA A 286 -11.90 24.91 0.11
CA ALA A 286 -11.82 26.32 -0.27
C ALA A 286 -10.89 27.05 0.70
N ASP A 287 -10.39 28.21 0.29
CA ASP A 287 -9.61 29.08 1.18
C ASP A 287 -10.51 29.82 2.20
N ASP A 288 -11.76 30.13 1.81
CA ASP A 288 -12.78 30.70 2.70
C ASP A 288 -13.85 29.64 3.00
N GLU A 289 -14.05 29.37 4.30
CA GLU A 289 -15.07 28.44 4.79
C GLU A 289 -16.48 28.82 4.35
N LYS A 290 -16.77 30.12 4.15
CA LYS A 290 -18.07 30.59 3.66
C LYS A 290 -18.34 30.16 2.23
N ASP A 291 -17.32 30.19 1.37
CA ASP A 291 -17.44 29.76 -0.02
C ASP A 291 -17.67 28.23 -0.08
N LEU A 292 -16.95 27.46 0.73
CA LEU A 292 -17.17 26.01 0.86
C LEU A 292 -18.58 25.69 1.36
N LYS A 293 -19.03 26.37 2.42
CA LYS A 293 -20.38 26.18 2.98
C LYS A 293 -21.47 26.53 1.97
N ALA A 294 -21.33 27.64 1.24
CA ALA A 294 -22.28 28.03 0.20
C ALA A 294 -22.37 26.99 -0.92
N PHE A 295 -21.23 26.41 -1.33
CA PHE A 295 -21.21 25.33 -2.32
C PHE A 295 -21.93 24.06 -1.79
N ILE A 296 -21.66 23.66 -0.55
CA ILE A 296 -22.32 22.51 0.09
C ILE A 296 -23.83 22.72 0.20
N ASP A 297 -24.26 23.89 0.66
CA ASP A 297 -25.68 24.23 0.87
C ASP A 297 -26.48 24.26 -0.46
N THR A 298 -25.81 24.54 -1.58
CA THR A 298 -26.43 24.53 -2.92
C THR A 298 -26.44 23.16 -3.60
N HIS A 299 -25.63 22.20 -3.11
CA HIS A 299 -25.53 20.85 -3.67
C HIS A 299 -25.74 19.73 -2.63
N PRO A 300 -26.74 19.82 -1.73
CA PRO A 300 -26.85 18.90 -0.59
C PRO A 300 -27.09 17.44 -1.01
N SER A 301 -27.68 17.22 -2.19
CA SER A 301 -27.88 15.87 -2.75
C SER A 301 -26.64 15.29 -3.43
N ALA A 302 -25.62 16.10 -3.72
CA ALA A 302 -24.39 15.69 -4.39
C ALA A 302 -23.17 15.82 -3.46
N VAL A 303 -23.38 16.07 -2.17
CA VAL A 303 -22.31 16.14 -1.17
C VAL A 303 -22.44 15.00 -0.16
N ALA A 304 -21.34 14.29 0.02
CA ALA A 304 -21.14 13.31 1.07
C ALA A 304 -20.01 13.76 2.01
N ARG A 305 -19.87 13.05 3.12
CA ARG A 305 -18.71 13.13 4.02
C ARG A 305 -17.94 11.83 3.94
N ASP A 306 -16.61 11.89 3.93
CA ASP A 306 -15.80 10.68 4.13
C ASP A 306 -15.75 10.29 5.62
N ARG A 307 -14.99 9.25 5.96
CA ARG A 307 -14.81 8.78 7.34
C ARG A 307 -14.24 9.85 8.29
N ASP A 308 -13.43 10.78 7.78
CA ASP A 308 -12.82 11.86 8.56
C ASP A 308 -13.64 13.15 8.53
N ASP A 309 -14.92 13.05 8.15
CA ASP A 309 -15.85 14.17 7.99
C ASP A 309 -15.40 15.21 6.95
N ALA A 310 -14.48 14.86 6.04
CA ALA A 310 -14.13 15.76 4.96
C ALA A 310 -15.23 15.76 3.89
N PRO A 311 -15.60 16.94 3.36
CA PRO A 311 -16.64 17.03 2.35
C PRO A 311 -16.14 16.49 1.00
N VAL A 312 -17.01 15.70 0.36
CA VAL A 312 -16.77 15.03 -0.91
C VAL A 312 -17.91 15.37 -1.86
N PHE A 313 -17.59 15.95 -3.00
CA PHE A 313 -18.53 16.14 -4.09
C PHE A 313 -18.65 14.85 -4.91
N MET A 314 -19.89 14.42 -5.13
CA MET A 314 -20.25 13.18 -5.80
C MET A 314 -20.97 13.53 -7.11
N ALA A 315 -20.38 13.18 -8.25
CA ALA A 315 -20.91 13.49 -9.57
C ALA A 315 -21.40 12.21 -10.28
N LYS A 316 -22.44 12.35 -11.11
CA LYS A 316 -23.00 11.29 -11.95
C LYS A 316 -22.03 10.84 -13.04
N ASP A 317 -21.19 11.75 -13.51
CA ASP A 317 -20.15 11.50 -14.50
C ASP A 317 -19.04 12.56 -14.41
N LEU A 318 -17.99 12.38 -15.22
CA LEU A 318 -16.87 13.31 -15.29
C LEU A 318 -17.24 14.66 -15.91
N TRP A 319 -18.30 14.72 -16.73
CA TRP A 319 -18.73 15.98 -17.34
C TRP A 319 -19.35 16.91 -16.30
N GLU A 320 -20.24 16.39 -15.45
CA GLU A 320 -20.83 17.13 -14.33
C GLU A 320 -19.73 17.61 -13.38
N LEU A 321 -18.75 16.76 -13.08
CA LEU A 321 -17.60 17.15 -12.27
C LEU A 321 -16.85 18.35 -12.87
N ASN A 322 -16.44 18.25 -14.13
CA ASN A 322 -15.70 19.32 -14.81
C ASN A 322 -16.52 20.61 -14.94
N PHE A 323 -17.84 20.49 -15.11
CA PHE A 323 -18.75 21.63 -15.14
C PHE A 323 -18.76 22.38 -13.81
N HIS A 324 -18.88 21.67 -12.68
CA HIS A 324 -18.86 22.30 -11.37
C HIS A 324 -17.48 22.86 -11.02
N GLU A 325 -16.40 22.17 -11.39
CA GLU A 325 -15.03 22.66 -11.21
C GLU A 325 -14.80 23.97 -11.97
N GLY A 326 -15.20 24.06 -13.23
CA GLY A 326 -15.04 25.29 -14.03
C GLY A 326 -15.91 26.47 -13.59
N ARG A 327 -17.06 26.21 -12.95
CA ARG A 327 -18.03 27.25 -12.55
C ARG A 327 -17.82 27.74 -11.11
N ASN A 328 -17.04 27.02 -10.31
CA ASN A 328 -16.78 27.32 -8.91
C ASN A 328 -15.27 27.44 -8.68
N PRO A 329 -14.60 28.48 -9.23
CA PRO A 329 -13.14 28.61 -9.19
C PRO A 329 -12.57 28.78 -7.77
N LYS A 330 -13.43 29.07 -6.79
CA LYS A 330 -13.08 29.17 -5.37
C LYS A 330 -13.05 27.82 -4.66
N ILE A 331 -13.58 26.77 -5.29
CA ILE A 331 -13.64 25.42 -4.74
C ILE A 331 -12.59 24.58 -5.46
N ARG A 332 -11.68 23.98 -4.72
CA ARG A 332 -10.72 23.00 -5.21
C ARG A 332 -11.35 21.62 -5.16
N PHE A 333 -11.34 20.92 -6.29
CA PHE A 333 -11.76 19.53 -6.40
C PHE A 333 -10.49 18.68 -6.54
N THR A 334 -10.27 17.75 -5.61
CA THR A 334 -9.02 16.99 -5.55
C THR A 334 -9.27 15.50 -5.68
N ALA A 335 -8.46 14.84 -6.52
CA ALA A 335 -8.48 13.38 -6.68
C ALA A 335 -7.61 12.68 -5.62
N THR A 336 -6.87 13.45 -4.82
CA THR A 336 -6.06 12.95 -3.72
C THR A 336 -6.30 13.77 -2.47
N LYS A 337 -6.24 13.13 -1.31
CA LYS A 337 -6.28 13.79 0.00
C LYS A 337 -5.21 13.17 0.89
N GLU A 338 -4.33 13.98 1.45
CA GLU A 338 -3.35 13.49 2.43
C GLU A 338 -4.07 12.93 3.67
N ARG A 339 -3.56 11.80 4.19
CA ARG A 339 -4.00 11.24 5.46
C ARG A 339 -3.28 12.00 6.57
N HIS A 340 -4.01 12.73 7.40
CA HIS A 340 -3.48 13.46 8.56
C HIS A 340 -4.07 12.92 9.86
#